data_AF-A0A401TCD5-F1
#
_entry.id   AF-A0A401TCD5-F1
#
_cell.length_a   1.000
_cell.length_b   1.000
_cell.length_c   1.000
_cell.angle_alpha   90.00
_cell.angle_beta   90.00
_cell.angle_gamma   90.00
#
_symmetry.space_group_name_H-M   'P 1'
#
loop_
_entity.id
_entity.type
_entity.pdbx_description
1 polymer ?
#
loop_
_entity_poly.entity_id
_entity_poly.type
_entity_poly.pdbx_seq_one_letter_code
_entity_poly.pdbx_strand_id
1 'polypeptide(L)' 'MEGGGLPQLPDTVLLEVFLKLEHQDVLAAGTTCRQWYGVSRDEFLWKDLFYRYYKVNRSVPRHP' A
#
# COMPACT_ATOMS: atom_id res chain seq x y z
N MET A 1 -1.85 -31.18 4.23
CA MET A 1 -0.45 -30.82 4.47
C MET A 1 -0.47 -29.37 4.98
N GLU A 2 -0.77 -29.18 6.27
CA GLU A 2 -0.59 -27.88 6.91
C GLU A 2 0.91 -27.72 7.13
N GLY A 3 1.59 -27.13 6.15
CA GLY A 3 2.94 -26.64 6.37
C GLY A 3 2.85 -25.55 7.42
N GLY A 4 3.57 -25.70 8.53
CA GLY A 4 3.71 -24.68 9.57
C GLY A 4 4.36 -23.42 9.00
N GLY A 5 3.58 -22.64 8.27
CA GLY A 5 3.94 -21.30 7.83
C GLY A 5 3.93 -20.41 9.05
N LEU A 6 4.99 -19.62 9.21
CA LEU A 6 5.00 -18.51 10.16
C LEU A 6 3.70 -17.70 9.99
N PRO A 7 3.08 -17.22 11.08
CA PRO A 7 1.87 -16.43 10.98
C PRO A 7 2.12 -15.25 10.03
N GLN A 8 1.36 -15.21 8.93
CA GLN A 8 1.44 -14.10 8.00
C GLN A 8 0.90 -12.86 8.70
N LEU A 9 1.61 -11.74 8.53
CA LEU A 9 1.18 -10.46 9.04
C LEU A 9 -0.21 -10.13 8.44
N PRO A 10 -1.19 -9.62 9.21
CA PRO A 10 -2.45 -9.19 8.63
C PRO A 10 -2.25 -8.10 7.56
N ASP A 11 -3.06 -8.14 6.50
CA ASP A 11 -2.98 -7.19 5.38
C ASP A 11 -3.12 -5.73 5.83
N THR A 12 -3.90 -5.47 6.88
CA THR A 12 -4.07 -4.12 7.45
C THR A 12 -2.76 -3.57 8.02
N VAL A 13 -1.96 -4.40 8.69
CA VAL A 13 -0.67 -3.99 9.25
C VAL A 13 0.35 -3.81 8.13
N LEU A 14 0.31 -4.67 7.11
CA LEU A 14 1.16 -4.51 5.93
C LEU A 14 0.84 -3.22 5.17
N LEU A 15 -0.44 -2.88 5.06
CA LEU A 15 -0.92 -1.62 4.48
C LEU A 15 -0.41 -0.41 5.27
N GLU A 16 -0.43 -0.47 6.60
CA GLU A 16 0.14 0.58 7.46
C GLU A 16 1.63 0.78 7.22
N VAL A 17 2.40 -0.29 7.00
CA VAL A 17 3.81 -0.20 6.60
C VAL A 17 3.93 0.48 5.24
N PHE A 18 3.14 0.05 4.25
CA PHE A 18 3.20 0.61 2.88
C PHE A 18 2.83 2.10 2.84
N LEU A 19 1.91 2.57 3.70
CA LEU A 19 1.58 3.99 3.83
C LEU A 19 2.77 4.86 4.28
N LYS A 20 3.82 4.26 4.88
CA LYS A 20 5.05 4.98 5.26
C LYS A 20 6.12 4.99 4.15
N LEU A 21 5.94 4.20 3.10
CA LEU A 21 6.90 4.07 2.01
C LEU A 21 6.61 5.08 0.89
N GLU A 22 7.63 5.47 0.12
CA GLU A 22 7.43 6.22 -1.12
C GLU A 22 6.86 5.32 -2.22
N HIS A 23 6.22 5.92 -3.22
CA HIS A 23 5.54 5.21 -4.31
C HIS A 23 6.45 4.20 -5.03
N GLN A 24 7.72 4.53 -5.26
CA GLN A 24 8.70 3.61 -5.87
C GLN A 24 8.98 2.38 -4.99
N ASP A 25 9.01 2.55 -3.67
CA ASP A 25 9.29 1.49 -2.71
C ASP A 25 8.07 0.57 -2.57
N VAL A 26 6.86 1.12 -2.67
CA VAL A 26 5.61 0.33 -2.74
C VAL A 26 5.56 -0.52 -4.01
N LEU A 27 6.01 0.01 -5.16
CA LEU A 27 6.12 -0.78 -6.39
C LEU A 27 7.11 -1.93 -6.24
N ALA A 28 8.28 -1.67 -5.66
CA ALA A 28 9.28 -2.69 -5.39
C ALA A 28 8.74 -3.77 -4.43
N ALA A 29 8.12 -3.34 -3.32
CA ALA A 29 7.48 -4.22 -2.35
C ALA A 29 6.42 -5.13 -2.99
N GLY A 30 5.61 -4.61 -3.91
CA GLY A 30 4.59 -5.38 -4.64
C GLY A 30 5.14 -6.54 -5.48
N THR A 31 6.44 -6.55 -5.80
CA THR A 31 7.08 -7.64 -6.57
C THR A 31 7.62 -8.79 -5.71
N THR A 32 7.54 -8.69 -4.37
CA THR A 32 8.19 -9.64 -3.45
C THR A 32 7.43 -10.96 -3.28
N CYS A 33 6.12 -10.91 -3.04
CA CYS A 33 5.28 -12.09 -2.84
C CYS A 33 3.80 -11.81 -3.16
N ARG A 34 2.97 -12.85 -3.21
CA ARG A 34 1.54 -12.72 -3.55
C ARG A 34 0.76 -11.83 -2.58
N GLN A 35 1.05 -11.91 -1.28
CA GLN A 35 0.36 -11.09 -0.28
C GLN A 35 0.70 -9.61 -0.47
N TRP A 36 1.99 -9.28 -0.61
CA TRP A 36 2.45 -7.91 -0.81
C TRP A 36 1.98 -7.34 -2.13
N TYR A 37 1.93 -8.17 -3.19
CA TYR A 37 1.31 -7.80 -4.47
C TYR A 37 -0.17 -7.42 -4.33
N GLY A 38 -0.93 -8.14 -3.48
CA GLY A 38 -2.33 -7.81 -3.21
C GLY A 38 -2.46 -6.47 -2.48
N VAL A 39 -1.74 -6.31 -1.37
CA VAL A 39 -1.81 -5.10 -0.53
C VAL A 39 -1.24 -3.86 -1.24
N SER A 40 -0.19 -4.01 -2.06
CA SER A 40 0.41 -2.89 -2.80
C SER A 40 -0.52 -2.31 -3.87
N ARG A 41 -1.67 -2.94 -4.14
CA ARG A 41 -2.67 -2.49 -5.12
C ARG A 41 -3.88 -1.81 -4.47
N ASP A 42 -3.85 -1.60 -3.16
CA ASP A 42 -4.92 -0.92 -2.43
C ASP A 42 -5.14 0.51 -2.96
N GLU A 43 -6.40 0.86 -3.22
CA GLU A 43 -6.75 2.14 -3.82
C GLU A 43 -6.52 3.32 -2.84
N PHE A 44 -6.78 3.12 -1.55
CA PHE A 44 -6.59 4.16 -0.54
C PHE A 44 -5.11 4.48 -0.34
N LEU A 45 -4.24 3.46 -0.39
CA LEU A 45 -2.79 3.62 -0.42
C LEU A 45 -2.36 4.51 -1.59
N TRP A 46 -2.77 4.18 -2.81
CA TRP A 46 -2.39 4.96 -4.00
C TRP A 46 -2.97 6.36 -4.01
N LYS A 47 -4.18 6.54 -3.48
CA LYS A 47 -4.76 7.85 -3.26
C LYS A 47 -3.90 8.65 -2.28
N ASP A 48 -3.50 8.11 -1.13
CA ASP A 48 -2.65 8.84 -0.18
C ASP A 48 -1.29 9.24 -0.79
N LEU A 49 -0.63 8.28 -1.47
CA LEU A 49 0.64 8.47 -2.16
C LEU A 49 0.55 9.56 -3.23
N PHE A 50 -0.52 9.56 -4.04
CA PHE A 50 -0.74 10.57 -5.06
C PHE A 50 -0.77 11.98 -4.45
N TYR A 51 -1.54 12.18 -3.38
CA TYR A 51 -1.62 13.49 -2.73
C TYR A 51 -0.29 13.89 -2.11
N ARG A 52 0.44 12.95 -1.50
CA ARG A 52 1.73 13.23 -0.88
C ARG A 52 2.79 13.59 -1.92
N TYR A 53 2.89 12.81 -3.00
CA TYR A 53 3.88 12.99 -4.06
C TYR A 53 3.67 14.29 -4.83
N TYR A 54 2.44 14.54 -5.30
CA TYR A 54 2.11 15.76 -6.05
C TYR A 54 1.84 16.97 -5.16
N LYS A 55 1.92 16.82 -3.83
CA LYS A 55 1.60 17.86 -2.83
C LYS A 55 0.23 18.50 -3.07
N VAL A 56 -0.74 17.70 -3.52
CA VAL A 56 -2.09 18.17 -3.81
C VAL A 56 -2.77 18.56 -2.50
N ASN A 57 -3.25 19.78 -2.42
CA ASN A 57 -3.99 20.23 -1.25
C ASN A 57 -5.32 19.45 -1.13
N ARG A 58 -5.51 18.78 0.01
CA ARG A 58 -6.71 17.99 0.31
C ARG A 58 -7.98 18.82 0.44
N SER A 59 -7.87 20.13 0.65
CA SER A 59 -9.02 21.03 0.73
C SER A 59 -9.57 21.44 -0.64
N VAL A 60 -8.90 21.11 -1.74
CA VAL A 60 -9.38 21.44 -3.08
C VAL A 60 -10.58 20.54 -3.40
N PRO A 61 -11.78 21.11 -3.63
CA PRO A 61 -12.96 20.35 -3.99
C PRO A 61 -12.70 19.60 -5.30
N ARG A 62 -12.99 18.29 -5.31
CA ARG A 62 -12.94 17.50 -6.54
C ARG A 62 -14.35 17.38 -7.09
N HIS A 63 -14.45 17.50 -8.40
CA HIS A 63 -15.68 17.14 -9.09
C HIS A 63 -15.99 15.66 -8.78
N PRO A 64 -17.25 15.32 -8.43
CA PRO A 64 -17.66 13.94 -8.19
C PRO A 64 -17.51 13.08 -9.43
#